data_AF-A0A7V9MCU5-F1
#
_entry.id   AF-A0A7V9MCU5-F1
#
_cell.length_a   1.000
_cell.length_b   1.000
_cell.length_c   1.000
_cell.angle_alpha   90.00
_cell.angle_beta   90.00
_cell.angle_gamma   90.00
#
_symmetry.space_group_name_H-M   'P 1'
#
loop_
_entity.id
_entity.type
_entity.pdbx_description
1 polymer ?
#
loop_
_entity_poly.entity_id
_entity_poly.type
_entity_poly.pdbx_seq_one_letter_code
_entity_poly.pdbx_strand_id
1 'polypeptide(L)'
;MTATMTFRNLDIEPEAPVEEWGVAGILTALERGGITQWRAIAAAVMADPWGRAARQLEQALTCVDADSGFDESGVVYTMRQVVTNSRSRAEADERRAVAGRVRDMVDRSGLAAGEFASCVGTSASRLSTY
;
A
#
# COMPACT_ATOMS: atom_id res chain seq x y z
N MET A 1 10.57 -3.85 28.69
CA MET A 1 11.75 -4.61 28.25
C MET A 1 11.70 -4.65 26.73
N THR A 2 12.36 -3.70 26.07
CA THR A 2 12.53 -3.67 24.61
C THR A 2 13.62 -4.68 24.25
N ALA A 3 13.31 -5.61 23.35
CA ALA A 3 14.24 -6.62 22.89
C ALA A 3 15.01 -6.08 21.68
N THR A 4 16.27 -5.72 21.90
CA THR A 4 17.22 -5.37 20.84
C THR A 4 17.67 -6.67 20.14
N MET A 5 17.48 -6.77 18.82
CA MET A 5 18.02 -7.87 18.01
C MET A 5 19.31 -7.41 17.34
N THR A 6 20.47 -7.91 17.80
CA THR A 6 21.77 -7.65 17.17
C THR A 6 22.01 -8.65 16.03
N PHE A 7 22.19 -8.17 14.80
CA PHE A 7 22.66 -8.99 13.69
C PHE A 7 24.15 -8.75 13.43
N ARG A 8 24.83 -9.78 12.91
CA ARG A 8 26.24 -9.71 12.51
C ARG A 8 26.52 -8.79 11.30
N ASN A 9 25.52 -8.05 10.81
CA ASN A 9 25.68 -7.06 9.74
C ASN A 9 24.52 -6.03 9.60
N LEU A 10 23.57 -5.97 10.54
CA LEU A 10 22.43 -5.04 10.50
C LEU A 10 22.01 -4.68 11.93
N ASP A 11 22.49 -3.54 12.43
CA ASP A 11 21.94 -2.93 13.63
C ASP A 11 20.66 -2.18 13.22
N ILE A 12 19.54 -2.89 13.17
CA ILE A 12 18.23 -2.25 12.99
C ILE A 12 17.69 -1.93 14.37
N GLU A 13 17.76 -0.65 14.73
CA GLU A 13 16.99 -0.14 15.86
C GLU A 13 15.51 -0.40 15.57
N PRO A 14 14.78 -1.15 16.42
CA PRO A 14 13.38 -1.47 16.17
C PRO A 14 12.47 -0.23 16.13
N GLU A 15 12.96 0.93 16.58
CA GLU A 15 12.31 2.24 16.44
C GLU A 15 12.60 2.96 15.12
N ALA A 16 13.54 2.50 14.29
CA ALA A 16 13.82 3.13 13.00
C ALA A 16 12.59 3.02 12.07
N PRO A 17 12.33 4.03 11.20
CA PRO A 17 11.29 3.92 10.18
C PRO A 17 11.49 2.67 9.31
N VAL A 18 10.40 1.97 8.99
CA VAL A 18 10.46 0.70 8.24
C VAL A 18 11.11 0.87 6.86
N GLU A 19 10.97 2.04 6.26
CA GLU A 19 11.57 2.43 4.99
C GLU A 19 13.11 2.33 5.01
N GLU A 20 13.71 2.42 6.20
CA GLU A 20 15.15 2.36 6.42
C GLU A 20 15.67 0.93 6.70
N TRP A 21 14.78 -0.01 7.03
CA TRP A 21 15.17 -1.38 7.40
C TRP A 21 15.79 -2.17 6.25
N GLY A 22 15.45 -1.82 5.01
CA GLY A 22 15.89 -2.53 3.81
C GLY A 22 15.24 -3.91 3.67
N VAL A 23 15.52 -4.58 2.55
CA VAL A 23 14.93 -5.89 2.22
C VAL A 23 15.32 -6.95 3.26
N ALA A 24 16.59 -6.99 3.65
CA ALA A 24 17.08 -7.95 4.63
C ALA A 24 16.47 -7.74 6.03
N GLY A 25 16.24 -6.49 6.44
CA GLY A 25 15.55 -6.18 7.70
C GLY A 25 14.09 -6.61 7.68
N ILE A 26 13.38 -6.35 6.58
CA ILE A 26 12.00 -6.81 6.41
C ILE A 26 11.93 -8.33 6.38
N LEU A 27 12.77 -9.01 5.59
CA LEU A 27 12.82 -10.47 5.51
C LEU A 27 13.03 -11.09 6.89
N THR A 28 13.99 -10.56 7.64
CA THR A 28 14.27 -10.95 9.02
C THR A 28 13.05 -10.78 9.94
N ALA A 29 12.35 -9.65 9.82
CA ALA A 29 11.14 -9.39 10.60
C ALA A 29 10.00 -10.35 10.23
N LEU A 30 9.91 -10.81 8.98
CA LEU A 30 8.97 -11.85 8.57
C LEU A 30 9.34 -13.22 9.15
N GLU A 31 10.63 -13.58 9.12
CA GLU A 31 11.12 -14.90 9.55
C GLU A 31 11.15 -15.08 11.06
N ARG A 32 11.59 -14.04 11.79
CA ARG A 32 11.95 -14.12 13.21
C ARG A 32 11.29 -13.05 14.07
N GLY A 33 10.61 -12.09 13.43
CA GLY A 33 9.92 -11.02 14.13
C GLY A 33 8.58 -11.46 14.72
N GLY A 34 7.86 -10.50 15.29
CA GLY A 34 6.53 -10.74 15.82
C GLY A 34 5.56 -9.62 15.48
N ILE A 35 4.41 -9.63 16.15
CA ILE A 35 3.28 -8.73 15.85
C ILE A 35 3.64 -7.25 15.84
N THR A 36 4.62 -6.82 16.64
CA THR A 36 5.08 -5.42 16.68
C THR A 36 5.70 -5.02 15.34
N GLN A 37 6.67 -5.79 14.84
CA GLN A 37 7.32 -5.51 13.56
C GLN A 37 6.34 -5.66 12.40
N TRP A 38 5.48 -6.68 12.45
CA TRP A 38 4.47 -6.89 11.42
C TRP A 38 3.48 -5.73 11.34
N ARG A 39 3.05 -5.18 12.49
CA ARG A 39 2.21 -3.98 12.51
C ARG A 39 2.93 -2.75 11.98
N ALA A 40 4.22 -2.59 12.27
CA ALA A 40 5.01 -1.48 11.74
C ALA A 40 5.10 -1.56 10.21
N ILE A 41 5.43 -2.74 9.66
CA ILE A 41 5.47 -2.99 8.22
C ILE A 41 4.12 -2.69 7.58
N ALA A 42 3.04 -3.23 8.16
CA ALA A 42 1.70 -3.02 7.62
C ALA A 42 1.29 -1.53 7.68
N ALA A 43 1.62 -0.82 8.75
CA ALA A 43 1.33 0.61 8.87
C ALA A 43 2.07 1.44 7.81
N ALA A 44 3.35 1.16 7.57
CA ALA A 44 4.12 1.84 6.53
C ALA A 44 3.55 1.59 5.13
N VAL A 45 3.16 0.35 4.82
CA VAL A 45 2.54 -0.01 3.53
C VAL A 45 1.16 0.63 3.36
N MET A 46 0.35 0.68 4.44
CA MET A 46 -0.96 1.33 4.39
C MET A 46 -0.84 2.85 4.21
N ALA A 47 0.23 3.47 4.72
CA ALA A 47 0.49 4.89 4.57
C ALA A 47 0.98 5.26 3.16
N ASP A 48 1.83 4.41 2.55
CA ASP A 48 2.30 4.58 1.17
C ASP A 48 2.35 3.23 0.42
N PRO A 49 1.25 2.82 -0.27
CA PRO A 49 1.12 1.50 -0.89
C PRO A 49 2.05 1.24 -2.10
N TRP A 50 2.66 2.29 -2.63
CA TRP A 50 3.67 2.23 -3.69
C TRP A 50 5.05 2.72 -3.23
N GLY A 51 5.16 3.00 -1.93
CA GLY A 51 6.34 3.55 -1.28
C GLY A 51 7.49 2.59 -1.12
N ARG A 52 8.54 3.09 -0.48
CA ARG A 52 9.79 2.33 -0.26
C ARG A 52 9.56 1.05 0.54
N ALA A 53 8.83 1.13 1.65
CA ALA A 53 8.51 -0.02 2.49
C ALA A 53 7.70 -1.09 1.74
N ALA A 54 6.71 -0.69 0.93
CA ALA A 54 5.93 -1.62 0.11
C ALA A 54 6.79 -2.38 -0.90
N ARG A 55 7.69 -1.69 -1.61
CA ARG A 55 8.61 -2.33 -2.58
C ARG A 55 9.62 -3.26 -1.91
N GLN A 56 10.16 -2.86 -0.76
CA GLN A 56 11.09 -3.70 -0.01
C GLN A 56 10.39 -4.95 0.54
N LEU A 57 9.13 -4.82 0.98
CA LEU A 57 8.30 -5.95 1.39
C LEU A 57 8.02 -6.91 0.23
N GLU A 58 7.64 -6.41 -0.94
CA GLU A 58 7.44 -7.25 -2.12
C GLU A 58 8.71 -8.03 -2.49
N GLN A 59 9.89 -7.39 -2.43
CA GLN A 59 11.17 -8.07 -2.64
C GLN A 59 11.46 -9.13 -1.58
N ALA A 60 11.22 -8.83 -0.30
CA ALA A 60 11.40 -9.79 0.78
C ALA A 60 10.47 -11.01 0.62
N LEU A 61 9.21 -10.79 0.21
CA LEU A 61 8.25 -11.86 -0.06
C LEU A 61 8.67 -12.73 -1.25
N THR A 62 9.28 -12.15 -2.29
CA THR A 62 9.89 -12.93 -3.39
C THR A 62 11.05 -13.79 -2.91
N CYS A 63 11.87 -13.31 -1.95
CA CYS A 63 12.94 -14.12 -1.37
C CYS A 63 12.39 -15.31 -0.57
N VAL A 64 11.29 -15.12 0.16
CA VAL A 64 10.61 -16.19 0.89
C VAL A 64 10.09 -17.28 -0.05
N ASP A 65 9.48 -16.92 -1.19
CA ASP A 65 8.96 -17.90 -2.15
C ASP A 65 10.06 -18.77 -2.77
N ALA A 66 11.28 -18.23 -2.88
CA ALA A 66 12.42 -18.93 -3.43
C ALA A 66 13.02 -19.95 -2.44
N ASP A 67 12.81 -19.76 -1.14
CA ASP A 67 13.29 -20.63 -0.07
C ASP A 67 12.09 -21.42 0.49
N SER A 68 11.74 -22.49 -0.23
CA SER A 68 10.45 -23.22 -0.20
C SER A 68 10.05 -23.91 1.12
N GLY A 69 10.70 -23.58 2.25
CA GLY A 69 10.31 -24.00 3.60
C GLY A 69 9.44 -23.00 4.38
N PHE A 70 9.32 -21.75 3.90
CA PHE A 70 8.65 -20.65 4.63
C PHE A 70 7.33 -20.17 3.99
N ASP A 71 6.97 -20.74 2.84
CA ASP A 71 5.81 -20.39 2.00
C ASP A 71 4.44 -20.62 2.69
N GLU A 72 4.37 -21.51 3.68
CA GLU A 72 3.11 -21.84 4.36
C GLU A 72 2.79 -20.97 5.59
N SER A 73 3.61 -19.95 5.90
CA SER A 73 3.36 -19.10 7.06
C SER A 73 2.21 -18.11 6.81
N GLY A 74 1.22 -18.09 7.72
CA GLY A 74 0.09 -17.16 7.64
C GLY A 74 0.51 -15.67 7.62
N VAL A 75 1.71 -15.35 8.10
CA VAL A 75 2.27 -13.98 8.05
C VAL A 75 2.60 -13.55 6.63
N VAL A 76 3.23 -14.42 5.82
CA VAL A 76 3.60 -14.11 4.42
C VAL A 76 2.35 -13.82 3.60
N TYR A 77 1.35 -14.71 3.70
CA TYR A 77 0.05 -14.49 3.07
C TYR A 77 -0.60 -13.18 3.53
N THR A 78 -0.62 -12.92 4.84
CA THR A 78 -1.21 -11.69 5.39
C THR A 78 -0.51 -10.45 4.86
N MET A 79 0.82 -10.45 4.75
CA MET A 79 1.58 -9.32 4.22
C MET A 79 1.32 -9.07 2.74
N ARG A 80 1.16 -10.12 1.93
CA ARG A 80 0.69 -9.98 0.54
C ARG A 80 -0.68 -9.30 0.48
N GLN A 81 -1.60 -9.71 1.35
CA GLN A 81 -2.92 -9.10 1.42
C GLN A 81 -2.86 -7.64 1.85
N VAL A 82 -1.95 -7.26 2.76
CA VAL A 82 -1.75 -5.86 3.14
C VAL A 82 -1.37 -5.01 1.92
N VAL A 83 -0.42 -5.44 1.09
CA VAL A 83 -0.02 -4.71 -0.13
C VAL A 83 -1.21 -4.57 -1.09
N THR A 84 -1.86 -5.68 -1.43
CA THR A 84 -2.99 -5.69 -2.37
C THR A 84 -4.14 -4.81 -1.89
N ASN A 85 -4.56 -4.99 -0.63
CA ASN A 85 -5.69 -4.24 -0.08
C ASN A 85 -5.39 -2.75 0.05
N SER A 86 -4.16 -2.37 0.38
CA SER A 86 -3.77 -0.96 0.51
C SER A 86 -3.83 -0.26 -0.85
N ARG A 87 -3.36 -0.91 -1.92
CA ARG A 87 -3.45 -0.38 -3.30
C ARG A 87 -4.90 -0.28 -3.76
N SER A 88 -5.71 -1.31 -3.58
CA SER A 88 -7.13 -1.26 -3.94
C SER A 88 -7.90 -0.16 -3.21
N ARG A 89 -7.57 0.09 -1.92
CA ARG A 89 -8.16 1.20 -1.16
C ARG A 89 -7.74 2.55 -1.72
N ALA A 90 -6.45 2.75 -1.97
CA ALA A 90 -5.95 4.01 -2.52
C ALA A 90 -6.54 4.31 -3.91
N GLU A 91 -6.65 3.32 -4.79
CA GLU A 91 -7.30 3.49 -6.10
C GLU A 91 -8.79 3.83 -5.97
N ALA A 92 -9.51 3.19 -5.03
CA ALA A 92 -10.91 3.47 -4.78
C ALA A 92 -11.12 4.88 -4.20
N ASP A 93 -10.22 5.34 -3.34
CA ASP A 93 -10.25 6.67 -2.75
C ASP A 93 -9.94 7.75 -3.78
N GLU A 94 -8.95 7.53 -4.65
CA GLU A 94 -8.66 8.42 -5.78
C GLU A 94 -9.86 8.52 -6.73
N ARG A 95 -10.45 7.37 -7.11
CA ARG A 95 -11.65 7.34 -7.95
C ARG A 95 -12.80 8.11 -7.31
N ARG A 96 -13.03 7.93 -6.00
CA ARG A 96 -14.07 8.67 -5.27
C ARG A 96 -13.80 10.17 -5.23
N ALA A 97 -12.54 10.58 -5.09
CA ALA A 97 -12.14 11.98 -5.10
C ALA A 97 -12.36 12.62 -6.49
N VAL A 98 -12.00 11.92 -7.57
CA VAL A 98 -12.27 12.36 -8.95
C VAL A 98 -13.77 12.50 -9.18
N ALA A 99 -14.56 11.47 -8.84
CA ALA A 99 -16.01 11.48 -8.97
C ALA A 99 -16.64 12.66 -8.21
N GLY A 100 -16.16 12.94 -7.00
CA GLY A 100 -16.59 14.08 -6.19
C GLY A 100 -16.29 15.41 -6.85
N ARG A 101 -15.09 15.60 -7.42
CA ARG A 101 -14.71 16.82 -8.14
C ARG A 101 -15.55 17.02 -9.40
N VAL A 102 -15.82 15.96 -10.16
CA VAL A 102 -16.66 16.04 -11.36
C VAL A 102 -18.08 16.47 -10.99
N ARG A 103 -18.66 15.87 -9.92
CA ARG A 103 -19.98 16.28 -9.41
C ARG A 103 -20.01 17.75 -8.96
N ASP A 104 -19.02 18.20 -8.20
CA ASP A 104 -18.91 19.61 -7.79
C ASP A 104 -18.86 20.56 -9.00
N MET A 105 -18.11 20.22 -10.05
CA MET A 105 -18.03 21.03 -11.27
C MET A 105 -19.36 21.09 -12.02
N VAL A 106 -20.09 19.96 -12.12
CA VAL A 106 -21.42 19.92 -12.72
C VAL A 106 -22.38 20.79 -11.91
N ASP A 107 -22.44 20.60 -10.59
CA ASP A 107 -23.34 21.33 -9.71
C ASP A 107 -23.09 22.85 -9.77
N ARG A 108 -21.82 23.27 -9.75
CA ARG A 108 -21.44 24.68 -9.85
C ARG A 108 -21.67 25.30 -11.23
N SER A 109 -21.75 24.49 -12.29
CA SER A 109 -22.05 24.98 -13.64
C SER A 109 -23.52 25.34 -13.84
N GLY A 110 -24.43 24.76 -13.04
CA GLY A 110 -25.87 24.88 -13.22
C GLY A 110 -26.42 24.16 -14.46
N LEU A 111 -25.59 23.42 -15.19
CA LEU A 111 -25.97 22.67 -16.38
C LEU A 111 -26.43 21.26 -16.01
N ALA A 112 -27.29 20.67 -16.85
CA ALA A 112 -27.50 19.23 -16.78
C ALA A 112 -26.20 18.49 -17.17
N ALA A 113 -25.97 17.30 -16.62
CA ALA A 113 -24.73 16.54 -16.83
C ALA A 113 -24.39 16.31 -18.32
N GLY A 114 -25.40 16.13 -19.17
CA GLY A 114 -25.20 15.99 -20.62
C GLY A 114 -24.74 17.28 -21.30
N GLU A 115 -25.29 18.43 -20.90
CA GLU A 115 -24.90 19.74 -21.40
C GLU A 115 -23.49 20.10 -20.93
N PHE A 116 -23.20 19.83 -19.66
CA PHE A 116 -21.85 19.95 -19.11
C PHE A 116 -20.85 19.10 -19.88
N ALA A 117 -21.18 17.82 -20.16
CA ALA A 117 -20.34 16.93 -20.94
C ALA A 117 -20.02 17.52 -22.33
N SER A 118 -21.05 18.02 -23.03
CA SER A 118 -20.87 18.69 -24.32
C SER A 118 -19.98 19.93 -24.22
N CYS A 119 -20.16 20.77 -23.20
CA CYS A 119 -19.35 21.97 -22.98
C CYS A 119 -17.86 21.66 -22.76
N VAL A 120 -17.54 20.58 -22.04
CA VAL A 120 -16.15 20.17 -21.77
C VAL A 120 -15.57 19.22 -22.84
N GLY A 121 -16.31 18.97 -23.93
CA GLY A 121 -15.85 18.19 -25.06
C GLY A 121 -15.81 16.67 -24.83
N THR A 122 -16.68 16.14 -23.97
CA THR A 122 -16.81 14.69 -23.71
C THR A 122 -18.24 14.20 -23.93
N SER A 123 -18.44 12.88 -24.02
CA SER A 123 -19.79 12.32 -24.06
C SER A 123 -20.36 12.17 -22.64
N ALA A 124 -21.70 12.23 -22.52
CA ALA A 124 -22.37 11.95 -21.25
C ALA A 124 -22.01 10.56 -20.70
N SER A 125 -21.83 9.55 -21.58
CA SER A 125 -21.41 8.21 -21.18
C SER A 125 -20.00 8.17 -20.61
N ARG A 126 -19.05 8.93 -21.18
CA ARG A 126 -17.69 9.00 -20.67
C ARG A 126 -17.64 9.81 -19.38
N LEU A 127 -18.46 10.85 -19.25
CA LEU A 127 -18.63 11.60 -18.01
C LEU A 127 -19.16 10.72 -16.88
N SER A 128 -20.14 9.84 -17.16
CA SER A 128 -20.73 8.95 -16.14
C SER A 128 -19.81 7.85 -15.61
N THR A 129 -18.66 7.62 -16.25
CA THR A 129 -17.65 6.66 -15.81
C THR A 129 -16.75 7.22 -14.70
N TYR A 130 -16.72 8.54 -14.54
CA TYR A 130 -16.00 9.23 -13.48
C TYR A 130 -16.87 9.36 -12.22
#